data_AF-A0A2P5C4A4-F1
#
_entry.id   AF-A0A2P5C4A4-F1
#
_cell.length_a   1.000
_cell.length_b   1.000
_cell.length_c   1.000
_cell.angle_alpha   90.00
_cell.angle_beta   90.00
_cell.angle_gamma   90.00
#
_symmetry.space_group_name_H-M   'P 1'
#
loop_
_entity.id
_entity.type
_entity.pdbx_description
1 polymer ?
#
loop_
_entity_poly.entity_id
_entity_poly.type
_entity_poly.pdbx_seq_one_letter_code
_entity_poly.pdbx_strand_id
1 'polypeptide(L)'
;MPPPHTSFLLSKKLNGFLCESKLEIKVFSITLDNTTNNHVSIEILQIQLNHKGLLVCEGEQFHLRCYASILNLVVYEGMKQLYPCIVKIREIWGMMVTREVYAKMCYFLSYYIPTLELSDSNYKHCPSRKE
;
A
#
# COMPACT_ATOMS: atom_id res chain seq x y z
N MET A 1 -12.09 0.68 -11.95
CA MET A 1 -12.73 -0.32 -12.85
C MET A 1 -13.00 -1.55 -12.00
N PRO A 2 -14.21 -2.11 -11.96
CA PRO A 2 -14.44 -3.34 -11.22
C PRO A 2 -13.70 -4.52 -11.88
N PRO A 3 -13.25 -5.52 -11.12
CA PRO A 3 -12.70 -6.76 -11.67
C PRO A 3 -13.69 -7.46 -12.62
N PRO A 4 -13.22 -8.21 -13.63
CA PRO A 4 -11.82 -8.53 -13.91
C PRO A 4 -11.11 -7.47 -14.76
N HIS A 5 -9.84 -7.21 -14.45
CA HIS A 5 -8.98 -6.29 -15.19
C HIS A 5 -8.36 -6.98 -16.41
N THR A 6 -9.15 -7.29 -17.43
CA THR A 6 -8.63 -7.84 -18.68
C THR A 6 -7.93 -6.77 -19.51
N SER A 7 -6.91 -7.20 -20.27
CA SER A 7 -6.13 -6.29 -21.11
C SER A 7 -6.98 -5.55 -22.15
N PHE A 8 -7.99 -6.22 -22.71
CA PHE A 8 -8.95 -5.62 -23.63
C PHE A 8 -9.78 -4.50 -22.98
N LEU A 9 -10.27 -4.70 -21.75
CA LEU A 9 -11.05 -3.67 -21.07
C LEU A 9 -10.17 -2.47 -20.70
N LEU A 10 -8.91 -2.71 -20.35
CA LEU A 10 -7.95 -1.66 -20.07
C LEU A 10 -7.61 -0.85 -21.34
N SER A 11 -7.35 -1.51 -22.47
CA SER A 11 -7.09 -0.82 -23.74
C SER A 11 -8.28 0.01 -24.19
N LYS A 12 -9.50 -0.53 -24.07
CA LYS A 12 -10.75 0.19 -24.35
C LYS A 12 -10.92 1.42 -23.45
N LYS A 13 -10.62 1.29 -22.16
CA LYS A 13 -10.68 2.39 -21.19
C LYS A 13 -9.67 3.48 -21.52
N LEU A 14 -8.42 3.10 -21.84
CA LEU A 14 -7.37 4.03 -22.24
C LEU A 14 -7.72 4.76 -23.53
N ASN A 15 -8.15 4.04 -24.57
CA ASN A 15 -8.57 4.64 -25.83
C ASN A 15 -9.73 5.62 -25.62
N GLY A 16 -10.75 5.23 -24.84
CA GLY A 16 -11.87 6.12 -24.50
C GLY A 16 -11.40 7.41 -23.81
N PHE A 17 -10.50 7.31 -22.84
CA PHE A 17 -9.90 8.46 -22.18
C PHE A 17 -9.12 9.36 -23.15
N LEU A 18 -8.33 8.78 -24.07
CA LEU A 18 -7.59 9.55 -25.08
C LEU A 18 -8.50 10.29 -26.05
N CYS A 19 -9.60 9.65 -26.46
CA CYS A 19 -10.63 10.25 -27.30
C CYS A 19 -11.36 11.40 -26.57
N GLU A 20 -11.86 11.14 -25.35
CA GLU A 20 -12.56 12.13 -24.53
C GLU A 20 -11.67 13.36 -24.24
N SER A 21 -10.38 13.11 -23.98
CA SER A 21 -9.40 14.15 -23.72
C SER A 21 -8.85 14.83 -24.98
N LYS A 22 -9.22 14.36 -26.18
CA LYS A 22 -8.69 14.81 -27.50
C LYS A 22 -7.16 14.76 -27.57
N LEU A 23 -6.56 13.76 -26.93
CA LEU A 23 -5.11 13.56 -26.86
C LEU A 23 -4.62 12.49 -27.84
N GLU A 24 -5.51 11.72 -28.46
CA GLU A 24 -5.19 10.63 -29.38
C GLU A 24 -4.19 10.98 -30.51
N ILE A 25 -4.21 12.23 -31.01
CA ILE A 25 -3.26 12.73 -32.03
C ILE A 25 -1.98 13.35 -31.44
N LYS A 26 -1.94 13.55 -30.12
CA LYS A 26 -0.84 14.22 -29.39
C LYS A 26 0.00 13.24 -28.57
N VAL A 27 -0.42 11.99 -28.47
CA VAL A 27 0.25 10.97 -27.67
C VAL A 27 1.36 10.34 -28.51
N PHE A 28 2.61 10.59 -28.10
CA PHE A 28 3.78 9.95 -28.68
C PHE A 28 4.14 8.63 -27.98
N SER A 29 4.10 8.62 -26.64
CA SER A 29 4.49 7.47 -25.82
C SER A 29 3.65 7.37 -24.55
N ILE A 30 3.44 6.16 -24.07
CA ILE A 30 2.78 5.84 -22.81
C ILE A 30 3.73 5.04 -21.94
N THR A 31 3.79 5.39 -20.64
CA THR A 31 4.57 4.65 -19.64
C THR A 31 3.64 3.90 -18.70
N LEU A 32 3.75 2.58 -18.63
CA LEU A 32 3.00 1.73 -17.69
C LEU A 32 3.96 0.85 -16.87
N ASP A 33 3.50 0.40 -15.71
CA ASP A 33 4.14 -0.65 -14.92
C ASP A 33 4.23 -1.97 -15.71
N ASN A 34 5.27 -2.76 -15.39
CA ASN A 34 5.62 -3.97 -16.13
C ASN A 34 4.75 -5.17 -15.74
N THR A 35 3.42 -5.03 -15.83
CA THR A 35 2.46 -6.13 -15.64
C THR A 35 2.03 -6.68 -16.99
N THR A 36 1.77 -7.99 -17.05
CA THR A 36 1.41 -8.69 -18.30
C THR A 36 0.16 -8.09 -18.96
N ASN A 37 -0.88 -7.80 -18.17
CA ASN A 37 -2.11 -7.22 -18.70
C ASN A 37 -1.87 -5.85 -19.31
N ASN A 38 -1.04 -5.00 -18.71
CA ASN A 38 -0.74 -3.67 -19.22
C ASN A 38 0.04 -3.72 -20.52
N HIS A 39 0.98 -4.67 -20.64
CA HIS A 39 1.71 -4.89 -21.88
C HIS A 39 0.77 -5.26 -23.03
N VAL A 40 -0.12 -6.25 -22.83
CA VAL A 40 -1.08 -6.67 -23.86
C VAL A 40 -2.08 -5.55 -24.18
N SER A 41 -2.46 -4.75 -23.18
CA SER A 41 -3.38 -3.63 -23.38
C SER A 41 -2.80 -2.55 -24.28
N ILE A 42 -1.53 -2.22 -24.09
CA ILE A 42 -0.84 -1.22 -24.91
C ILE A 42 -0.61 -1.72 -26.32
N GLU A 43 -0.32 -3.01 -26.50
CA GLU A 43 -0.21 -3.60 -27.84
C GLU A 43 -1.54 -3.49 -28.61
N ILE A 44 -2.66 -3.83 -27.96
CA ILE A 44 -4.01 -3.64 -28.55
C ILE A 44 -4.25 -2.17 -28.89
N LEU A 45 -3.90 -1.25 -27.98
CA LEU A 45 -4.10 0.18 -28.18
C LEU A 45 -3.24 0.72 -29.34
N GLN A 46 -1.98 0.29 -29.43
CA GLN A 46 -1.06 0.68 -30.50
C GLN A 46 -1.60 0.24 -31.86
N ILE A 47 -2.08 -1.01 -31.97
CA ILE A 47 -2.73 -1.51 -33.19
C ILE A 47 -3.92 -0.62 -33.58
N GLN A 48 -4.78 -0.29 -32.61
CA GLN A 48 -5.96 0.55 -32.85
C GLN A 48 -5.60 1.97 -33.33
N LEU A 49 -4.56 2.59 -32.75
CA LEU A 49 -4.14 3.95 -33.10
C LEU A 49 -3.35 3.97 -34.42
N ASN A 50 -2.55 2.95 -34.70
CA ASN A 50 -1.88 2.76 -35.99
C ASN A 50 -2.88 2.56 -37.13
N HIS A 51 -3.93 1.76 -36.92
CA HIS A 51 -5.00 1.59 -37.90
C HIS A 51 -5.70 2.91 -38.25
N LYS A 52 -5.69 3.88 -37.33
CA LYS A 52 -6.22 5.23 -37.54
C LYS A 52 -5.17 6.22 -38.10
N GLY A 53 -3.92 5.79 -38.28
CA GLY A 53 -2.81 6.65 -38.72
C GLY A 53 -2.41 7.72 -37.69
N LEU A 54 -2.66 7.49 -36.40
CA LEU A 54 -2.48 8.50 -35.35
C LEU A 54 -1.10 8.50 -34.69
N LEU A 55 -0.32 7.44 -34.87
CA LEU A 55 1.01 7.32 -34.26
C LEU A 55 2.13 7.64 -35.25
N VAL A 56 3.16 8.29 -34.75
CA VAL A 56 4.40 8.54 -35.48
C VAL A 56 5.20 7.24 -35.58
N CYS A 57 5.80 6.96 -36.75
CA CYS A 57 6.63 5.78 -36.99
C CYS A 57 5.96 4.47 -36.56
N GLU A 58 4.65 4.34 -36.80
CA GLU A 58 3.87 3.15 -36.43
C GLU A 58 3.97 2.77 -34.94
N GLY A 59 4.27 3.75 -34.09
CA GLY A 59 4.37 3.56 -32.64
C GLY A 59 5.60 2.77 -32.18
N GLU A 60 6.71 2.76 -32.93
CA GLU A 60 7.94 2.05 -32.54
C GLU A 60 8.40 2.35 -31.09
N GLN A 61 8.16 3.58 -30.61
CA GLN A 61 8.48 4.04 -29.25
C GLN A 61 7.23 4.31 -28.40
N PHE A 62 6.09 3.72 -28.75
CA PHE A 62 4.81 4.01 -28.10
C PHE A 62 4.72 3.50 -26.66
N HIS A 63 5.45 2.43 -26.32
CA HIS A 63 5.46 1.86 -24.97
C HIS A 63 6.82 2.02 -24.29
N LEU A 64 6.86 2.82 -23.23
CA LEU A 64 8.00 2.90 -22.33
C LEU A 64 7.68 2.11 -21.05
N ARG A 65 8.60 1.25 -20.60
CA ARG A 65 8.40 0.48 -19.37
C ARG A 65 8.73 1.32 -18.15
N CYS A 66 7.85 1.31 -17.16
CA CYS A 66 8.10 1.99 -15.90
C CYS A 66 9.09 1.20 -15.02
N TYR A 67 10.30 1.75 -14.84
CA TYR A 67 11.34 1.18 -13.98
C TYR A 67 10.97 1.18 -12.49
N ALA A 68 9.98 1.97 -12.06
CA ALA A 68 9.52 1.95 -10.66
C ALA A 68 9.05 0.55 -10.23
N SER A 69 8.49 -0.23 -11.16
CA SER A 69 8.09 -1.62 -10.88
C SER A 69 9.30 -2.53 -10.60
N ILE A 70 10.40 -2.36 -11.31
CA ILE A 70 11.66 -3.09 -11.09
C ILE A 70 12.28 -2.65 -9.76
N LEU A 71 12.31 -1.34 -9.48
CA LEU A 71 12.78 -0.82 -8.20
C LEU A 71 11.98 -1.39 -7.03
N ASN A 72 10.65 -1.49 -7.16
CA ASN A 72 9.81 -2.09 -6.13
C ASN A 72 10.17 -3.56 -5.86
N LEU A 73 10.48 -4.35 -6.91
CA LEU A 73 10.94 -5.73 -6.74
C LEU A 73 12.30 -5.81 -6.03
N VAL A 74 13.26 -4.97 -6.44
CA VAL A 74 14.59 -4.91 -5.81
C VAL A 74 14.48 -4.51 -4.33
N VAL A 75 13.72 -3.46 -4.04
CA VAL A 75 13.46 -3.01 -2.67
C VAL A 75 12.76 -4.10 -1.88
N TYR A 76 11.75 -4.76 -2.44
CA TYR A 76 11.02 -5.84 -1.77
C TYR A 76 11.94 -7.02 -1.42
N GLU A 77 12.79 -7.48 -2.33
CA GLU A 77 13.76 -8.54 -2.05
C GLU A 77 14.79 -8.11 -0.98
N GLY A 78 15.30 -6.87 -1.04
CA GLY A 78 16.15 -6.32 0.01
C GLY A 78 15.44 -6.25 1.36
N MET A 79 14.17 -5.85 1.37
CA MET A 79 13.35 -5.78 2.58
C MET A 79 13.07 -7.16 3.18
N LYS A 80 12.94 -8.23 2.40
CA LYS A 80 12.80 -9.59 2.95
C LYS A 80 13.97 -9.97 3.84
N GLN A 81 15.19 -9.60 3.44
CA GLN A 81 16.39 -9.87 4.23
C GLN A 81 16.41 -9.06 5.53
N LEU A 82 15.89 -7.83 5.49
CA LEU A 82 15.80 -6.93 6.64
C LEU A 82 14.56 -7.19 7.52
N TYR A 83 13.59 -7.95 7.04
CA TYR A 83 12.30 -8.17 7.71
C TYR A 83 12.45 -8.69 9.14
N PRO A 84 13.33 -9.69 9.44
CA PRO A 84 13.53 -10.14 10.82
C PRO A 84 14.06 -9.04 11.75
N CYS A 85 14.90 -8.14 11.24
CA CYS A 85 15.40 -6.99 12.00
C CYS A 85 14.28 -5.99 12.28
N ILE A 86 13.46 -5.68 11.28
CA ILE A 86 12.30 -4.79 11.42
C ILE A 86 11.30 -5.34 12.45
N VAL A 87 11.04 -6.65 12.42
CA VAL A 87 10.18 -7.32 13.42
C VAL A 87 10.75 -7.14 14.82
N LYS A 88 12.04 -7.43 15.03
CA LYS A 88 12.69 -7.24 16.34
C LYS A 88 12.65 -5.80 16.84
N ILE A 89 12.88 -4.82 15.96
CA ILE A 89 12.78 -3.40 16.31
C ILE A 89 11.36 -3.05 16.76
N ARG A 90 10.33 -3.55 16.04
CA ARG A 90 8.92 -3.34 16.41
C ARG A 90 8.57 -3.98 17.75
N GLU A 91 9.08 -5.19 18.01
CA GLU A 91 8.87 -5.88 19.29
C GLU A 91 9.53 -5.13 20.45
N ILE A 92 10.79 -4.72 20.29
CA ILE A 92 11.51 -3.93 21.30
C ILE A 92 10.78 -2.62 21.55
N TRP A 93 10.37 -1.91 20.50
CA TRP A 93 9.60 -0.69 20.63
C TRP A 93 8.28 -0.92 21.40
N GLY A 94 7.53 -1.96 21.04
CA GLY A 94 6.32 -2.36 21.74
C GLY A 94 6.56 -2.68 23.21
N MET A 95 7.64 -3.40 23.53
CA MET A 95 8.05 -3.68 24.91
C MET A 95 8.46 -2.42 25.66
N MET A 96 9.20 -1.49 25.05
CA MET A 96 9.63 -0.25 25.70
C MET A 96 8.43 0.64 26.03
N VAL A 97 7.51 0.82 25.08
CA VAL A 97 6.27 1.58 25.30
C VAL A 97 5.41 0.92 26.39
N THR A 98 5.24 -0.41 26.32
CA THR A 98 4.49 -1.15 27.34
C THR A 98 5.15 -1.02 28.71
N ARG A 99 6.47 -1.20 28.79
CA ARG A 99 7.22 -1.07 30.04
C ARG A 99 7.16 0.33 30.61
N GLU A 100 7.21 1.37 29.79
CA GLU A 100 7.07 2.75 30.24
C GLU A 100 5.66 3.05 30.76
N VAL A 101 4.62 2.53 30.09
CA VAL A 101 3.23 2.62 30.55
C VAL A 101 3.02 1.84 31.84
N TYR A 102 3.52 0.60 31.94
CA TYR A 102 3.47 -0.20 33.17
C TYR A 102 4.28 0.45 34.28
N ALA A 103 5.46 1.02 34.01
CA ALA A 103 6.25 1.73 35.00
C ALA A 103 5.52 2.98 35.51
N LYS A 104 4.93 3.77 34.60
CA LYS A 104 4.08 4.92 34.96
C LYS A 104 2.83 4.48 35.73
N MET A 105 2.21 3.36 35.36
CA MET A 105 1.06 2.79 36.05
C MET A 105 1.45 2.28 37.43
N CYS A 106 2.53 1.52 37.58
CA CYS A 106 3.05 1.06 38.87
C CYS A 106 3.46 2.25 39.77
N TYR A 107 4.07 3.29 39.21
CA TYR A 107 4.35 4.52 39.93
C TYR A 107 3.05 5.21 40.39
N PHE A 108 2.05 5.29 39.52
CA PHE A 108 0.73 5.83 39.88
C PHE A 108 0.03 5.01 40.97
N LEU A 109 0.02 3.68 40.85
CA LEU A 109 -0.56 2.75 41.81
C LEU A 109 0.19 2.74 43.16
N SER A 110 1.51 2.95 43.18
CA SER A 110 2.30 2.93 44.41
C SER A 110 2.35 4.28 45.12
N TYR A 111 2.28 5.38 44.38
CA TYR A 111 2.46 6.72 44.93
C TYR A 111 1.13 7.46 45.15
N TYR A 112 0.19 7.36 44.20
CA TYR A 112 -1.05 8.14 44.24
C TYR A 112 -2.22 7.40 44.87
N ILE A 113 -2.34 6.08 44.68
CA ILE A 113 -3.43 5.29 45.29
C ILE A 113 -3.40 5.29 46.83
N PRO A 114 -2.25 5.17 47.52
CA PRO A 114 -2.26 5.21 48.99
C PRO A 114 -2.67 6.57 49.57
N THR A 115 -2.47 7.67 48.82
CA THR A 115 -2.95 9.02 49.17
C THR A 115 -4.42 9.24 48.85
N LEU A 116 -5.02 8.39 48.02
CA LEU A 116 -6.46 8.36 47.80
C LEU A 116 -7.05 7.43 48.86
N GLU A 117 -7.26 7.94 50.08
CA GLU A 117 -8.13 7.29 51.08
C GLU A 117 -9.58 7.27 50.54
N LEU A 118 -9.84 6.42 49.57
CA LEU A 118 -11.20 6.12 49.13
C LEU A 118 -11.74 5.03 50.05
N SER A 119 -12.21 5.43 51.23
CA SER A 119 -13.16 4.64 51.98
C SER A 119 -14.51 4.68 51.25
N ASP A 120 -14.65 3.92 50.18
CA ASP A 120 -15.95 3.74 49.54
C ASP A 120 -16.75 2.72 50.36
N SER A 121 -17.60 3.22 51.25
CA SER A 121 -18.45 2.43 52.15
C SER A 121 -19.43 1.49 51.42
N ASN A 122 -19.46 1.54 50.08
CA ASN A 122 -20.32 0.74 49.22
C ASN A 122 -19.72 -0.62 48.81
N TYR A 123 -18.42 -0.87 49.02
CA TYR A 123 -17.79 -2.14 48.62
C TYR A 123 -17.74 -3.16 49.78
N LYS A 124 -18.90 -3.73 50.14
CA LYS A 124 -19.03 -4.72 51.23
C LYS A 124 -18.59 -6.15 50.90
N HIS A 125 -18.15 -6.44 49.68
CA HIS A 125 -17.73 -7.79 49.33
C HIS A 125 -16.60 -7.82 48.31
N CYS A 126 -15.44 -8.32 48.73
CA CYS A 126 -14.36 -8.77 47.86
C CYS A 126 -14.71 -10.18 47.39
N PRO A 127 -14.87 -10.46 46.07
CA PRO A 127 -15.06 -11.82 45.61
C PRO A 127 -13.72 -12.55 45.80
N SER A 128 -13.64 -13.36 46.85
CA SER A 128 -12.52 -14.26 47.07
C SER A 128 -12.37 -15.18 45.86
N ARG A 129 -11.12 -15.24 45.36
CA ARG A 129 -10.63 -16.11 44.30
C ARG A 129 -11.23 -17.51 44.46
N LYS A 130 -12.10 -17.92 43.55
CA LYS A 130 -12.51 -19.33 43.44
C LYS A 130 -11.28 -20.14 43.00
N GLU A 131 -11.01 -21.19 43.77
CA GLU A 131 -10.08 -22.28 43.47
C GLU A 131 -10.40 -22.95 42.13
#